data_AF-S0BCV7-F1
#
_entry.id   AF-S0BCV7-F1
#
_cell.length_a   1.000
_cell.length_b   1.000
_cell.length_c   1.000
_cell.angle_alpha   90.00
_cell.angle_beta   90.00
_cell.angle_gamma   90.00
#
_symmetry.space_group_name_H-M   'P 1'
#
loop_
_entity.id
_entity.type
_entity.pdbx_description
1 polymer ?
#
loop_
_entity_poly.entity_id
_entity_poly.type
_entity_poly.pdbx_seq_one_letter_code
_entity_poly.pdbx_strand_id
1 'polypeptide(L)'
;PIAASFGDLITLAILAWISQGLYKCLDTYPYVSSLVCAFFMLLTPLWMVISSKHPASRTLLYSGWEPVITAMVISSIGGLILDKTVSDPNLAGIVVYTPVINGIGGNLVAIQSSRISTHLHFHCAPGEVPDETKGCYYPCRTFCGTGANHRSAQVLILLVVPGHVIFLYTIHLMKSGHTTLTPIFMSVYLATALLQVLLLLCIADWMVHSMWRSGKDPDSFSI
;
A
#
# COMPACT_ATOMS: atom_id res chain seq x y z
N PRO A 1 10.94 7.71 -1.14
CA PRO A 1 9.80 8.27 -0.40
C PRO A 1 9.26 9.58 -1.00
N ILE A 2 10.07 10.66 -1.06
CA ILE A 2 9.60 11.98 -1.55
C ILE A 2 9.14 11.93 -3.02
N ALA A 3 9.89 11.26 -3.90
CA ALA A 3 9.53 11.15 -5.33
C ALA A 3 8.24 10.34 -5.55
N ALA A 4 8.03 9.25 -4.79
CA ALA A 4 6.81 8.45 -4.85
C ALA A 4 5.60 9.25 -4.34
N SER A 5 5.72 9.92 -3.19
CA SER A 5 4.66 10.75 -2.63
C SER A 5 4.32 11.97 -3.50
N PHE A 6 5.28 12.50 -4.25
CA PHE A 6 5.03 13.60 -5.19
C PHE A 6 4.20 13.14 -6.40
N GLY A 7 4.46 11.92 -6.89
CA GLY A 7 3.66 11.31 -7.95
C GLY A 7 2.19 11.13 -7.54
N ASP A 8 1.95 10.60 -6.34
CA ASP A 8 0.59 10.44 -5.80
C ASP A 8 -0.11 11.79 -5.62
N LEU A 9 0.59 12.79 -5.07
CA LEU A 9 0.04 14.14 -4.89
C LEU A 9 -0.34 14.79 -6.21
N ILE A 10 0.52 14.70 -7.23
CA ILE A 10 0.23 15.21 -8.58
C ILE A 10 -0.99 14.50 -9.16
N THR A 11 -1.05 13.17 -9.03
CA THR A 11 -2.16 12.37 -9.56
C THR A 11 -3.48 12.77 -8.90
N LEU A 12 -3.51 12.90 -7.58
CA LEU A 12 -4.68 13.38 -6.85
C LEU A 12 -5.06 14.81 -7.22
N ALA A 13 -4.09 15.71 -7.40
CA ALA A 13 -4.34 17.09 -7.79
C ALA A 13 -4.95 17.19 -9.20
N ILE A 14 -4.40 16.45 -10.17
CA ILE A 14 -4.94 16.38 -11.54
C ILE A 14 -6.35 15.77 -11.51
N LEU A 15 -6.55 14.68 -10.78
CA LEU A 15 -7.84 14.01 -10.68
C LEU A 15 -8.90 14.91 -10.02
N ALA A 16 -8.54 15.63 -8.96
CA ALA A 16 -9.42 16.59 -8.29
C ALA A 16 -9.79 17.77 -9.20
N TRP A 17 -8.83 18.25 -9.99
CA TRP A 17 -9.08 19.33 -10.94
C TRP A 17 -10.02 18.90 -12.07
N ILE A 18 -9.77 17.74 -12.68
CA ILE A 18 -10.63 17.17 -13.73
C ILE A 18 -12.02 16.86 -13.18
N SER A 19 -12.11 16.26 -11.98
CA SER A 19 -13.39 15.92 -11.36
C SER A 19 -14.20 17.18 -11.04
N GLN A 20 -13.56 18.25 -10.57
CA GLN A 20 -14.23 19.53 -10.33
C GLN A 20 -14.75 20.15 -11.63
N GLY A 21 -13.99 20.04 -12.73
CA GLY A 21 -14.43 20.49 -14.06
C GLY A 21 -15.65 19.71 -14.57
N LEU A 22 -15.60 18.37 -14.47
CA LEU A 22 -16.71 17.50 -14.84
C LEU A 22 -17.96 17.74 -13.97
N TYR A 23 -17.78 17.95 -12.67
CA TYR A 23 -18.87 18.22 -11.73
C TYR A 23 -19.61 19.51 -12.08
N LYS A 24 -18.89 20.60 -12.39
CA LYS A 24 -19.52 21.87 -12.83
C LYS A 24 -20.29 21.74 -14.14
N CYS A 25 -19.86 20.85 -15.04
CA CYS A 25 -20.56 20.60 -16.30
C CYS A 25 -21.78 19.69 -16.14
N LEU A 26 -21.87 18.94 -15.05
CA LEU A 26 -22.89 17.92 -14.81
C LEU A 26 -24.29 18.53 -14.67
N ASP A 27 -24.40 19.69 -14.03
CA ASP A 27 -25.66 20.43 -13.87
C ASP A 27 -26.18 21.02 -15.20
N THR A 28 -25.28 21.35 -16.13
CA THR A 28 -25.66 21.99 -17.41
C THR A 28 -25.78 20.99 -18.56
N TYR A 29 -24.95 19.95 -18.59
CA TYR A 29 -24.91 18.96 -19.66
C TYR A 29 -24.63 17.54 -19.11
N PRO A 30 -25.66 16.78 -18.71
CA PRO A 30 -25.49 15.45 -18.10
C PRO A 30 -24.83 14.42 -19.04
N TYR A 31 -24.94 14.61 -20.36
CA TYR A 31 -24.34 13.73 -21.37
C TYR A 31 -22.81 13.80 -21.45
N VAL A 32 -22.19 14.90 -20.98
CA VAL A 32 -20.74 15.12 -21.09
C VAL A 32 -19.96 14.07 -20.31
N SER A 33 -20.40 13.72 -19.10
CA SER A 33 -19.74 12.68 -18.29
C SER A 33 -19.81 11.30 -18.96
N SER A 34 -20.98 10.94 -19.51
CA SER A 34 -21.16 9.69 -20.24
C SER A 34 -20.29 9.62 -21.50
N LEU A 35 -20.18 10.74 -22.25
CA LEU A 35 -19.34 10.84 -23.44
C LEU A 35 -17.85 10.69 -23.11
N VAL A 36 -17.38 11.32 -22.03
CA VAL A 36 -16.00 11.21 -21.55
C VAL A 36 -15.70 9.77 -21.13
N CYS A 37 -16.59 9.12 -20.39
CA CYS A 37 -16.45 7.69 -20.06
C CYS A 37 -16.41 6.80 -21.31
N ALA A 38 -17.31 7.02 -22.27
CA ALA A 38 -17.33 6.28 -23.52
C ALA A 38 -16.03 6.46 -24.32
N PHE A 39 -15.50 7.69 -24.39
CA PHE A 39 -14.23 7.99 -25.01
C PHE A 39 -13.08 7.21 -24.35
N PHE A 40 -12.97 7.23 -23.01
CA PHE A 40 -11.94 6.46 -22.32
C PHE A 40 -12.09 4.94 -22.53
N MET A 41 -13.32 4.42 -22.51
CA MET A 41 -13.57 2.99 -22.81
C MET A 41 -13.17 2.60 -24.22
N LEU A 42 -13.36 3.47 -25.21
CA LEU A 42 -12.93 3.24 -26.59
C LEU A 42 -11.41 3.35 -26.76
N LEU A 43 -10.73 4.17 -25.95
CA LEU A 43 -9.28 4.21 -25.92
C LEU A 43 -8.68 2.95 -25.28
N THR A 44 -9.31 2.33 -24.29
CA THR A 44 -8.81 1.13 -23.61
C THR A 44 -8.35 0.01 -24.58
N PRO A 45 -9.15 -0.45 -25.57
CA PRO A 45 -8.71 -1.47 -26.52
C PRO A 45 -7.54 -1.00 -27.39
N LEU A 46 -7.50 0.29 -27.75
CA LEU A 46 -6.38 0.87 -28.50
C LEU A 46 -5.07 0.79 -27.70
N TRP A 47 -5.10 1.16 -26.42
CA TRP A 47 -3.94 1.01 -25.52
C TRP A 47 -3.56 -0.45 -25.29
N MET A 48 -4.54 -1.35 -25.21
CA MET A 48 -4.29 -2.78 -25.05
C MET A 48 -3.58 -3.37 -26.28
N VAL A 49 -3.98 -2.98 -27.49
CA VAL A 49 -3.29 -3.38 -28.73
C VAL A 49 -1.87 -2.84 -28.77
N ILE A 50 -1.67 -1.56 -28.45
CA ILE A 50 -0.32 -0.95 -28.41
C ILE A 50 0.57 -1.66 -27.37
N SER A 51 0.04 -1.91 -26.18
CA SER A 51 0.75 -2.57 -25.07
C SER A 51 1.10 -4.03 -25.39
N SER A 52 0.22 -4.75 -26.11
CA SER A 52 0.46 -6.14 -26.53
C SER A 52 1.64 -6.33 -27.49
N LYS A 53 2.08 -5.26 -28.18
CA LYS A 53 3.23 -5.32 -29.10
C LYS A 53 4.57 -5.43 -28.38
N HIS A 54 4.64 -5.00 -27.12
CA HIS A 54 5.87 -5.06 -26.33
C HIS A 54 5.88 -6.34 -25.47
N PRO A 55 6.90 -7.21 -25.57
CA PRO A 55 6.91 -8.53 -24.91
C PRO A 55 6.80 -8.42 -23.39
N ALA A 56 7.45 -7.44 -22.76
CA ALA A 56 7.35 -7.23 -21.31
C ALA A 56 5.93 -6.79 -20.86
N SER A 57 5.30 -5.90 -21.63
CA SER A 57 3.95 -5.42 -21.32
C SER A 57 2.88 -6.48 -21.59
N ARG A 58 3.09 -7.33 -22.60
CA ARG A 58 2.23 -8.48 -22.86
C ARG A 58 2.20 -9.46 -21.69
N THR A 59 3.33 -9.76 -21.06
CA THR A 59 3.36 -10.66 -19.88
C THR A 59 2.55 -10.06 -18.72
N LEU A 60 2.70 -8.76 -18.46
CA LEU A 60 1.91 -8.05 -17.44
C LEU A 60 0.41 -8.01 -17.77
N LEU A 61 0.04 -7.89 -19.05
CA LEU A 61 -1.37 -7.90 -19.47
C LEU A 61 -2.09 -9.23 -19.18
N TYR A 62 -1.38 -10.36 -19.17
CA TYR A 62 -1.98 -11.68 -18.89
C TYR A 62 -1.87 -12.06 -17.41
N SER A 63 -0.71 -11.80 -16.78
CA SER A 63 -0.43 -12.26 -15.41
C SER A 63 -0.73 -11.21 -14.34
N GLY A 64 -0.82 -9.93 -14.71
CA GLY A 64 -1.00 -8.82 -13.76
C GLY A 64 -2.39 -8.72 -13.15
N TRP A 65 -3.40 -9.43 -13.68
CA TRP A 65 -4.75 -9.42 -13.12
C TRP A 65 -4.86 -10.21 -11.82
N GLU A 66 -4.06 -11.26 -11.64
CA GLU A 66 -4.07 -12.09 -10.43
C GLU A 66 -3.79 -11.27 -9.16
N PRO A 67 -2.70 -10.49 -9.06
CA PRO A 67 -2.45 -9.66 -7.88
C PRO A 67 -3.47 -8.52 -7.74
N VAL A 68 -3.91 -7.91 -8.84
CA VAL A 68 -4.88 -6.80 -8.81
C VAL A 68 -6.24 -7.25 -8.27
N ILE A 69 -6.77 -8.38 -8.76
CA ILE A 69 -8.05 -8.93 -8.29
C ILE A 69 -7.91 -9.36 -6.82
N THR A 70 -6.80 -10.00 -6.46
CA THR A 70 -6.54 -10.41 -5.07
C THR A 70 -6.51 -9.19 -4.13
N ALA A 71 -5.81 -8.13 -4.51
CA ALA A 71 -5.77 -6.88 -3.75
C ALA A 71 -7.16 -6.23 -3.63
N MET A 72 -7.95 -6.24 -4.70
CA MET A 72 -9.32 -5.71 -4.69
C MET A 72 -10.23 -6.47 -3.73
N VAL A 73 -10.13 -7.81 -3.69
CA VAL A 73 -10.90 -8.63 -2.74
C VAL A 73 -10.51 -8.32 -1.30
N ILE A 74 -9.20 -8.26 -1.00
CA ILE A 74 -8.70 -7.93 0.34
C ILE A 74 -9.16 -6.52 0.76
N SER A 75 -9.04 -5.54 -0.14
CA SER A 75 -9.48 -4.17 0.10
C SER A 75 -10.98 -4.08 0.35
N SER A 76 -11.79 -4.85 -0.39
CA SER A 76 -13.25 -4.89 -0.21
C SER A 76 -13.65 -5.47 1.15
N ILE A 77 -12.97 -6.54 1.60
CA ILE A 77 -13.18 -7.11 2.93
C ILE A 77 -12.78 -6.10 4.02
N GLY A 78 -11.64 -5.43 3.85
CA GLY A 78 -11.18 -4.37 4.76
C GLY A 78 -12.16 -3.18 4.83
N GLY A 79 -12.70 -2.79 3.69
CA GLY A 79 -13.73 -1.74 3.58
C GLY A 79 -15.02 -2.12 4.31
N LEU A 80 -15.48 -3.37 4.19
CA LEU A 80 -16.66 -3.86 4.91
C LEU A 80 -16.46 -3.87 6.42
N ILE A 81 -15.27 -4.25 6.90
CA ILE A 81 -14.93 -4.20 8.33
C ILE A 81 -14.94 -2.75 8.82
N LEU A 82 -14.37 -1.83 8.04
CA LEU A 82 -14.35 -0.41 8.36
C LEU A 82 -15.78 0.16 8.41
N ASP A 83 -16.62 -0.14 7.43
CA ASP A 83 -18.02 0.30 7.37
C ASP A 83 -18.82 -0.17 8.60
N LYS A 84 -18.65 -1.46 8.97
CA LYS A 84 -19.27 -2.03 10.17
C LYS A 84 -18.78 -1.35 11.46
N THR A 85 -17.51 -0.94 11.50
CA THR A 85 -16.88 -0.28 12.66
C THR A 85 -17.33 1.17 12.77
N VAL A 86 -17.39 1.92 11.66
CA VAL A 86 -17.83 3.32 11.63
C VAL A 86 -19.33 3.45 11.89
N SER A 87 -20.12 2.40 11.61
CA SER A 87 -21.53 2.32 11.96
C SER A 87 -21.80 2.40 13.47
N ASP A 88 -20.81 2.11 14.34
CA ASP A 88 -20.93 2.32 15.78
C ASP A 88 -20.56 3.78 16.13
N PRO A 89 -21.48 4.59 16.70
CA PRO A 89 -21.21 5.99 17.02
C PRO A 89 -20.07 6.19 18.02
N ASN A 90 -19.72 5.18 18.82
CA ASN A 90 -18.57 5.25 19.73
C ASN A 90 -17.21 5.12 19.01
N LEU A 91 -17.20 4.53 17.82
CA LEU A 91 -15.99 4.21 17.04
C LEU A 91 -15.85 5.07 15.79
N ALA A 92 -16.85 5.89 15.44
CA ALA A 92 -16.82 6.78 14.29
C ALA A 92 -15.58 7.70 14.26
N GLY A 93 -15.09 8.14 15.42
CA GLY A 93 -13.88 8.96 15.53
C GLY A 93 -12.59 8.24 15.12
N ILE A 94 -12.58 6.91 15.07
CA ILE A 94 -11.39 6.10 14.71
C ILE A 94 -11.07 6.21 13.21
N VAL A 95 -12.07 6.49 12.36
CA VAL A 95 -11.91 6.56 10.90
C VAL A 95 -10.85 7.56 10.46
N VAL A 96 -10.66 8.63 11.23
CA VAL A 96 -9.68 9.70 10.94
C VAL A 96 -8.25 9.17 11.03
N TYR A 97 -8.01 8.09 11.79
CA TYR A 97 -6.69 7.49 11.95
C TYR A 97 -6.42 6.35 10.98
N THR A 98 -7.44 5.78 10.32
CA THR A 98 -7.30 4.68 9.37
C THR A 98 -6.34 5.00 8.20
N PRO A 99 -6.42 6.19 7.56
CA PRO A 99 -5.46 6.57 6.51
C PRO A 99 -4.01 6.64 7.01
N VAL A 100 -3.80 7.04 8.27
CA VAL A 100 -2.47 7.14 8.86
C VAL A 100 -1.88 5.76 9.13
N ILE A 101 -2.65 4.85 9.74
CA ILE A 101 -2.19 3.48 10.01
C ILE A 101 -1.90 2.74 8.70
N ASN A 102 -2.82 2.79 7.75
CA ASN A 102 -2.65 2.08 6.48
C ASN A 102 -1.58 2.72 5.61
N GLY A 103 -1.51 4.06 5.57
CA GLY A 103 -0.54 4.79 4.78
C GLY A 103 0.90 4.63 5.28
N ILE A 104 1.14 4.75 6.58
CA ILE A 104 2.49 4.56 7.15
C ILE A 104 2.88 3.09 7.03
N GLY A 105 2.06 2.15 7.51
CA GLY A 105 2.36 0.73 7.49
C GLY A 105 2.59 0.20 6.07
N GLY A 106 1.68 0.51 5.13
CA GLY A 106 1.76 0.06 3.74
C GLY A 106 3.01 0.58 3.02
N ASN A 107 3.31 1.88 3.16
CA ASN A 107 4.49 2.47 2.51
C ASN A 107 5.80 1.91 3.05
N LEU A 108 5.91 1.69 4.36
CA LEU A 108 7.11 1.10 4.95
C LEU A 108 7.31 -0.34 4.43
N VAL A 109 6.24 -1.11 4.37
CA VAL A 109 6.29 -2.50 3.92
C VAL A 109 6.61 -2.61 2.45
N ALA A 110 6.08 -1.71 1.60
CA ALA A 110 6.44 -1.61 0.18
C ALA A 110 7.93 -1.28 -0.04
N ILE A 111 8.51 -0.39 0.79
CA ILE A 111 9.95 -0.09 0.74
C ILE A 111 10.77 -1.33 1.12
N GLN A 112 10.34 -2.07 2.14
CA GLN A 112 11.03 -3.27 2.58
C GLN A 112 10.93 -4.39 1.55
N SER A 113 9.73 -4.65 0.97
CA SER A 113 9.55 -5.67 -0.06
C SER A 113 10.36 -5.36 -1.31
N SER A 114 10.37 -4.11 -1.78
CA SER A 114 11.19 -3.66 -2.91
C SER A 114 12.69 -3.87 -2.67
N ARG A 115 13.18 -3.61 -1.45
CA ARG A 115 14.59 -3.85 -1.08
C ARG A 115 14.93 -5.34 -1.07
N ILE A 116 14.07 -6.18 -0.48
CA ILE A 116 14.27 -7.63 -0.45
C ILE A 116 14.25 -8.19 -1.87
N SER A 117 13.29 -7.79 -2.69
CA SER A 117 13.19 -8.16 -4.10
C SER A 117 14.43 -7.78 -4.90
N THR A 118 14.86 -6.52 -4.79
CA THR A 118 16.09 -6.03 -5.44
C THR A 118 17.31 -6.85 -5.00
N HIS A 119 17.42 -7.14 -3.70
CA HIS A 119 18.52 -7.96 -3.17
C HIS A 119 18.51 -9.38 -3.76
N LEU A 120 17.35 -10.02 -3.88
CA LEU A 120 17.19 -11.34 -4.48
C LEU A 120 17.59 -11.35 -5.96
N HIS A 121 17.13 -10.37 -6.74
CA HIS A 121 17.51 -10.22 -8.15
C HIS A 121 19.02 -10.06 -8.37
N PHE A 122 19.74 -9.42 -7.44
CA PHE A 122 21.19 -9.26 -7.56
C PHE A 122 22.01 -10.48 -7.10
N HIS A 123 21.49 -11.30 -6.18
CA HIS A 123 22.29 -12.34 -5.52
C HIS A 123 21.82 -13.77 -5.77
N CYS A 124 20.65 -13.97 -6.38
CA CYS A 124 20.07 -15.29 -6.61
C CYS A 124 19.51 -15.40 -8.03
N ALA A 125 19.62 -16.58 -8.63
CA ALA A 125 18.86 -16.88 -9.83
C ALA A 125 17.36 -17.02 -9.48
N PRO A 126 16.43 -16.62 -10.37
CA PRO A 126 15.00 -16.79 -10.15
C PRO A 126 14.66 -18.25 -9.79
N GLY A 127 13.98 -18.46 -8.67
CA GLY A 127 13.62 -19.81 -8.17
C GLY A 127 14.70 -20.49 -7.30
N GLU A 128 15.94 -19.99 -7.27
CA GLU A 128 16.93 -20.42 -6.29
C GLU A 128 16.81 -19.58 -5.02
N VAL A 129 16.59 -20.28 -3.90
CA VAL A 129 16.51 -19.65 -2.58
C VAL A 129 17.93 -19.56 -1.99
N PRO A 130 18.37 -18.38 -1.51
CA PRO A 130 19.69 -18.25 -0.88
C PRO A 130 19.81 -19.23 0.29
N ASP A 131 20.98 -19.86 0.48
CA ASP A 131 21.23 -20.89 1.50
C ASP A 131 20.80 -20.47 2.91
N GLU A 132 20.97 -19.18 3.21
CA GLU A 132 20.48 -18.52 4.41
C GLU A 132 18.98 -18.85 4.66
N THR A 133 18.15 -18.77 3.62
CA THR A 133 16.68 -18.87 3.70
C THR A 133 16.13 -20.30 3.57
N LYS A 134 16.98 -21.33 3.51
CA LYS A 134 16.55 -22.75 3.40
C LYS A 134 15.93 -23.34 4.68
N GLY A 135 15.73 -22.53 5.73
CA GLY A 135 15.13 -22.95 7.01
C GLY A 135 13.65 -22.59 7.19
N CYS A 136 13.09 -23.00 8.33
CA CYS A 136 11.74 -22.62 8.76
C CYS A 136 11.67 -21.10 9.03
N TYR A 137 10.59 -20.45 8.60
CA TYR A 137 10.40 -19.02 8.80
C TYR A 137 10.05 -18.72 10.27
N TYR A 138 10.75 -17.77 10.90
CA TYR A 138 10.41 -17.26 12.23
C TYR A 138 10.51 -15.73 12.24
N PRO A 139 9.54 -15.00 12.85
CA PRO A 139 9.44 -13.54 12.78
C PRO A 139 10.63 -12.81 13.42
N CYS A 140 11.29 -13.40 14.43
CA CYS A 140 12.52 -12.84 14.99
C CYS A 140 13.68 -12.85 13.98
N ARG A 141 13.63 -13.64 12.92
CA ARG A 141 14.64 -13.66 11.87
C ARG A 141 14.66 -12.36 11.10
N THR A 142 13.50 -11.79 10.78
CA THR A 142 13.38 -10.52 10.03
C THR A 142 14.03 -9.34 10.77
N PHE A 143 14.15 -9.42 12.11
CA PHE A 143 14.65 -8.32 12.96
C PHE A 143 16.01 -8.59 13.62
N CYS A 144 16.39 -9.84 13.88
CA CYS A 144 17.58 -10.19 14.67
C CYS A 144 18.71 -10.77 13.81
N GLY A 145 19.10 -10.08 12.74
CA GLY A 145 20.23 -10.48 11.89
C GLY A 145 21.20 -9.33 11.60
N THR A 146 22.40 -9.66 11.11
CA THR A 146 23.48 -8.70 10.82
C THR A 146 23.42 -8.11 9.40
N GLY A 147 22.61 -8.68 8.50
CA GLY A 147 22.49 -8.25 7.10
C GLY A 147 21.76 -6.92 6.90
N ALA A 148 21.99 -6.27 5.75
CA ALA A 148 21.43 -4.95 5.39
C ALA A 148 19.89 -4.90 5.48
N ASN A 149 19.21 -6.01 5.16
CA ASN A 149 17.74 -6.11 5.22
C ASN A 149 17.20 -6.03 6.66
N HIS A 150 17.95 -6.53 7.65
CA HIS A 150 17.60 -6.47 9.07
C HIS A 150 17.77 -5.05 9.62
N ARG A 151 18.87 -4.37 9.28
CA ARG A 151 19.08 -2.96 9.65
C ARG A 151 17.99 -2.06 9.06
N SER A 152 17.57 -2.32 7.82
CA SER A 152 16.45 -1.63 7.19
C SER A 152 15.15 -1.79 8.00
N ALA A 153 14.79 -3.03 8.37
CA ALA A 153 13.59 -3.32 9.17
C ALA A 153 13.63 -2.65 10.56
N GLN A 154 14.79 -2.64 11.23
CA GLN A 154 14.98 -1.98 12.52
C GLN A 154 14.83 -0.45 12.43
N VAL A 155 15.42 0.17 11.39
CA VAL A 155 15.28 1.61 11.14
C VAL A 155 13.82 1.96 10.81
N LEU A 156 13.12 1.09 10.07
CA LEU A 156 11.70 1.27 9.77
C LEU A 156 10.84 1.26 11.03
N ILE A 157 11.03 0.30 11.94
CA ILE A 157 10.34 0.26 13.23
C ILE A 157 10.63 1.51 14.07
N LEU A 158 11.90 1.95 14.10
CA LEU A 158 12.28 3.18 14.79
C LEU A 158 11.55 4.41 14.22
N LEU A 159 11.31 4.44 12.90
CA LEU A 159 10.64 5.55 12.20
C LEU A 159 9.11 5.55 12.41
N VAL A 160 8.50 4.41 12.76
CA VAL A 160 7.05 4.31 13.04
C VAL A 160 6.65 5.25 14.17
N VAL A 161 7.38 5.24 15.29
CA VAL A 161 7.03 6.05 16.47
C VAL A 161 6.97 7.55 16.18
N PRO A 162 8.05 8.20 15.68
CA PRO A 162 8.00 9.62 15.36
C PRO A 162 7.01 9.92 14.23
N GLY A 163 6.85 9.03 13.24
CA GLY A 163 5.88 9.19 12.17
C GLY A 163 4.45 9.29 12.69
N HIS A 164 4.01 8.32 13.47
CA HIS A 164 2.67 8.33 14.05
C HIS A 164 2.43 9.50 15.00
N VAL A 165 3.43 9.89 15.81
CA VAL A 165 3.32 11.04 16.72
C VAL A 165 3.08 12.35 15.94
N ILE A 166 3.82 12.58 14.85
CA ILE A 166 3.65 13.78 14.00
C ILE A 166 2.24 13.83 13.39
N PHE A 167 1.74 12.71 12.86
CA PHE A 167 0.40 12.65 12.26
C PHE A 167 -0.72 12.81 13.31
N LEU A 168 -0.59 12.20 14.49
CA LEU A 168 -1.54 12.37 15.59
C LEU A 168 -1.63 13.84 16.03
N TYR A 169 -0.49 14.52 16.14
CA TYR A 169 -0.44 15.94 16.48
C TYR A 169 -1.07 16.81 15.38
N THR A 170 -0.83 16.48 14.11
CA THR A 170 -1.43 17.17 12.96
C THR A 170 -2.95 17.04 12.97
N ILE A 171 -3.49 15.83 13.20
CA ILE A 171 -4.93 15.59 13.32
C ILE A 171 -5.54 16.41 14.47
N HIS A 172 -4.85 16.45 15.61
CA HIS A 172 -5.27 17.26 16.76
C HIS A 172 -5.34 18.76 16.41
N LEU A 173 -4.35 19.29 15.66
CA LEU A 173 -4.35 20.68 15.20
C LEU A 173 -5.45 20.98 14.18
N MET A 174 -5.77 20.04 13.30
CA MET A 174 -6.80 20.22 12.27
C MET A 174 -8.24 20.16 12.81
N LYS A 175 -8.45 19.92 14.12
CA LYS A 175 -9.78 19.76 14.76
C LYS A 175 -10.71 18.77 14.04
N SER A 176 -10.15 17.82 13.28
CA SER A 176 -10.93 16.88 12.44
C SER A 176 -11.56 15.71 13.22
N GLY A 177 -11.62 15.76 14.55
CA GLY A 177 -12.18 14.67 15.36
C GLY A 177 -12.87 15.15 16.63
N HIS A 178 -14.05 14.61 16.91
CA HIS A 178 -14.78 14.77 18.17
C HIS A 178 -14.16 13.95 19.34
N THR A 179 -12.99 13.35 19.13
CA THR A 179 -12.28 12.51 20.09
C THR A 179 -11.19 13.29 20.81
N THR A 180 -11.28 13.37 22.14
CA THR A 180 -10.25 13.96 22.99
C THR A 180 -8.98 13.10 22.97
N LEU A 181 -7.85 13.69 22.60
CA LEU A 181 -6.55 13.02 22.56
C LEU A 181 -6.05 12.76 24.00
N THR A 182 -6.47 11.65 24.60
CA THR A 182 -6.00 11.26 25.94
C THR A 182 -4.66 10.54 25.85
N PRO A 183 -3.78 10.65 26.87
CA PRO A 183 -2.51 9.93 26.89
C PRO A 183 -2.69 8.40 26.85
N ILE A 184 -3.82 7.89 27.38
CA ILE A 184 -4.20 6.48 27.32
C ILE A 184 -4.53 6.07 25.89
N PHE A 185 -5.30 6.88 25.15
CA PHE A 185 -5.58 6.62 23.74
C PHE A 185 -4.29 6.62 22.92
N MET A 186 -3.39 7.58 23.16
CA MET A 186 -2.11 7.68 22.47
C MET A 186 -1.23 6.45 22.68
N SER A 187 -1.14 5.94 23.90
CA SER A 187 -0.31 4.76 24.19
C SER A 187 -0.86 3.49 23.54
N VAL A 188 -2.18 3.26 23.63
CA VAL A 188 -2.85 2.11 22.99
C VAL A 188 -2.76 2.20 21.47
N TYR A 189 -2.98 3.38 20.90
CA TYR A 189 -2.84 3.63 19.47
C TYR A 189 -1.42 3.31 18.99
N LEU A 190 -0.40 3.82 19.68
CA LEU A 190 0.99 3.61 19.31
C LEU A 190 1.39 2.14 19.44
N ALA A 191 0.94 1.44 20.48
CA ALA A 191 1.17 0.01 20.65
C ALA A 191 0.53 -0.80 19.51
N THR A 192 -0.70 -0.46 19.13
CA THR A 192 -1.41 -1.12 18.02
C THR A 192 -0.73 -0.86 16.68
N ALA A 193 -0.30 0.38 16.43
CA ALA A 193 0.43 0.75 15.22
C ALA A 193 1.77 0.00 15.11
N LEU A 194 2.52 -0.11 16.21
CA LEU A 194 3.77 -0.88 16.26
C LEU A 194 3.53 -2.37 16.00
N LEU A 195 2.51 -2.95 16.63
CA LEU A 195 2.13 -4.34 16.40
C LEU A 195 1.75 -4.57 14.91
N GLN A 196 0.97 -3.67 14.33
CA GLN A 196 0.55 -3.74 12.95
C GLN A 196 1.73 -3.67 11.98
N VAL A 197 2.65 -2.70 12.14
CA VAL A 197 3.84 -2.62 11.28
C VAL A 197 4.73 -3.86 11.45
N LEU A 198 4.90 -4.36 12.67
CA LEU A 198 5.69 -5.57 12.93
C LEU A 198 5.11 -6.78 12.18
N LEU A 199 3.80 -6.99 12.27
CA LEU A 199 3.10 -8.07 11.57
C LEU A 199 3.25 -7.92 10.05
N LEU A 200 3.06 -6.71 9.51
CA LEU A 200 3.18 -6.49 8.08
C LEU A 200 4.60 -6.72 7.56
N LEU A 201 5.64 -6.30 8.29
CA LEU A 201 7.03 -6.55 7.90
C LEU A 201 7.35 -8.05 7.87
N CYS A 202 6.84 -8.81 8.84
CA CYS A 202 6.96 -10.27 8.84
C CYS A 202 6.24 -10.89 7.62
N ILE A 203 4.99 -10.49 7.38
CA ILE A 203 4.20 -11.01 6.26
C ILE A 203 4.88 -10.71 4.94
N ALA A 204 5.42 -9.49 4.75
CA ALA A 204 6.10 -9.12 3.52
C ALA A 204 7.40 -9.89 3.30
N ASP A 205 8.22 -10.07 4.34
CA ASP A 205 9.44 -10.87 4.25
C ASP A 205 9.10 -12.31 3.86
N TRP A 206 8.09 -12.92 4.49
CA TRP A 206 7.61 -14.25 4.12
C TRP A 206 7.05 -14.31 2.69
N MET A 207 6.22 -13.35 2.30
CA MET A 207 5.55 -13.29 1.01
C MET A 207 6.54 -13.13 -0.15
N VAL A 208 7.51 -12.24 -0.04
CA VAL A 208 8.55 -12.02 -1.07
C VAL A 208 9.36 -13.30 -1.30
N HIS A 209 9.81 -13.95 -0.23
CA HIS A 209 10.56 -15.22 -0.36
C HIS A 209 9.68 -16.36 -0.89
N SER A 210 8.40 -16.41 -0.50
CA SER A 210 7.45 -17.42 -1.00
C SER A 210 7.17 -17.26 -2.50
N MET A 211 6.99 -16.02 -2.97
CA MET A 211 6.81 -15.70 -4.39
C MET A 211 8.08 -16.02 -5.19
N TRP A 212 9.25 -15.67 -4.66
CA TRP A 212 10.54 -16.00 -5.27
C TRP A 212 10.74 -17.51 -5.43
N ARG A 213 10.43 -18.31 -4.39
CA ARG A 213 10.46 -19.78 -4.45
C ARG A 213 9.50 -20.35 -5.50
N SER A 214 8.38 -19.68 -5.73
CA SER A 214 7.37 -20.09 -6.71
C SER A 214 7.72 -19.63 -8.14
N GLY A 215 8.88 -19.00 -8.36
CA GLY A 215 9.30 -18.44 -9.64
C GLY A 215 8.47 -17.23 -10.09
N LYS A 216 7.68 -16.62 -9.18
CA LYS A 216 6.95 -15.39 -9.45
C LYS A 216 7.81 -14.19 -9.08
N ASP A 217 7.85 -13.18 -9.94
CA ASP A 217 8.61 -11.96 -9.70
C ASP A 217 7.97 -11.13 -8.57
N PRO A 218 8.62 -11.01 -7.39
CA PRO A 218 8.02 -10.32 -6.26
C PRO A 218 7.80 -8.83 -6.54
N ASP A 219 8.54 -8.20 -7.45
CA ASP A 219 8.29 -6.79 -7.82
C ASP A 219 6.91 -6.58 -8.46
N SER A 220 6.34 -7.61 -9.09
CA SER A 220 5.02 -7.52 -9.74
C SER A 220 3.87 -8.00 -8.86
N PHE A 221 4.13 -8.80 -7.83
CA PHE A 221 3.09 -9.48 -7.04
C PHE A 221 3.10 -9.13 -5.54
N SER A 222 4.20 -8.60 -5.00
CA SER A 222 4.40 -8.45 -3.54
C SER A 222 4.31 -7.01 -3.02
N ILE A 223 4.38 -6.02 -3.91
CA ILE A 223 4.27 -4.57 -3.62
C ILE A 223 2.83 -4.14 -3.83
#